data_AF-A0A1I6R8W9-F1
#
_entry.id   AF-A0A1I6R8W9-F1
#
_cell.length_a   1.000
_cell.length_b   1.000
_cell.length_c   1.000
_cell.angle_alpha   90.00
_cell.angle_beta   90.00
_cell.angle_gamma   90.00
#
_symmetry.space_group_name_H-M   'P 1'
#
loop_
_entity.id
_entity.type
_entity.pdbx_description
1 polymer ?
#
loop_
_entity_poly.entity_id
_entity_poly.type
_entity_poly.pdbx_seq_one_letter_code
_entity_poly.pdbx_strand_id
1 'polypeptide(L)'
;MTALSLDTHALVRRLRATGLSEDQAEAITAAIRESRDSDLTNLVTKTDLAEAKFDIMKWVIGSIGFQTIVIVGAIVALSRAAH
;
A
#
# COMPACT_ATOMS: atom_id res chain seq x y z
N MET A 1 -8.50 -11.37 2.57
CA MET A 1 -9.19 -10.16 2.08
C MET A 1 -10.43 -10.60 1.33
N THR A 2 -11.62 -10.16 1.74
CA THR A 2 -12.85 -10.41 0.99
C THR A 2 -12.87 -9.48 -0.22
N ALA A 3 -12.62 -10.04 -1.41
CA ALA A 3 -12.82 -9.31 -2.66
C ALA A 3 -14.33 -9.02 -2.81
N LEU A 4 -14.72 -7.77 -2.59
CA LEU A 4 -16.06 -7.29 -2.93
C LEU A 4 -16.17 -7.23 -4.46
N SER A 5 -16.69 -8.29 -5.08
CA SER A 5 -16.93 -8.31 -6.53
C SER A 5 -18.12 -7.42 -6.89
N LEU A 6 -17.91 -6.45 -7.79
CA LEU A 6 -19.00 -5.68 -8.36
C LEU A 6 -19.67 -6.50 -9.47
N ASP A 7 -20.95 -6.86 -9.29
CA ASP A 7 -21.75 -7.46 -10.35
C ASP A 7 -22.25 -6.37 -11.31
N THR A 8 -21.43 -6.07 -12.31
CA THR A 8 -21.68 -5.12 -13.39
C THR A 8 -23.03 -5.37 -14.06
N HIS A 9 -23.39 -6.62 -14.29
CA HIS A 9 -24.62 -6.99 -15.01
C HIS A 9 -25.86 -6.75 -14.14
N ALA A 10 -25.82 -7.08 -12.85
CA ALA A 10 -26.90 -6.75 -11.92
C ALA A 10 -27.08 -5.23 -11.75
N LEU A 11 -25.99 -4.45 -11.81
CA LEU A 11 -26.04 -3.00 -11.71
C LEU A 11 -26.68 -2.37 -12.95
N VAL A 12 -26.26 -2.76 -14.15
CA VAL A 12 -26.88 -2.34 -15.42
C VAL A 12 -28.37 -2.68 -15.42
N ARG A 13 -28.74 -3.90 -15.02
CA ARG A 13 -30.15 -4.34 -14.97
C ARG A 13 -30.99 -3.49 -14.01
N ARG A 14 -30.43 -3.07 -12.88
CA ARG A 14 -31.11 -2.17 -11.92
C ARG A 14 -31.28 -0.76 -12.48
N LEU A 15 -30.26 -0.21 -13.14
CA LEU A 15 -30.33 1.11 -13.76
C LEU A 15 -31.39 1.14 -14.87
N ARG A 16 -31.44 0.10 -15.70
CA ARG A 16 -32.50 -0.08 -16.70
C ARG A 16 -33.90 -0.16 -16.09
N ALA A 17 -34.05 -0.85 -14.96
CA ALA A 17 -35.33 -0.95 -14.25
C ALA A 17 -35.85 0.43 -13.75
N THR A 18 -34.97 1.42 -13.63
CA THR A 18 -35.34 2.80 -13.28
C THR A 18 -35.67 3.69 -14.48
N GLY A 19 -35.66 3.13 -15.71
CA GLY A 19 -36.00 3.84 -16.94
C GLY A 19 -34.82 4.44 -17.71
N LEU A 20 -33.57 4.16 -17.29
CA LEU A 20 -32.39 4.53 -18.08
C LEU A 20 -32.27 3.62 -19.32
N SER A 21 -31.75 4.18 -20.42
CA SER A 21 -31.39 3.39 -21.59
C SER A 21 -30.23 2.43 -21.28
N GLU A 22 -30.04 1.39 -22.11
CA GLU A 22 -28.90 0.47 -21.98
C GLU A 22 -27.57 1.23 -21.98
N ASP A 23 -27.35 2.08 -22.99
CA ASP A 23 -26.12 2.84 -23.14
C ASP A 23 -25.81 3.72 -21.91
N GLN A 24 -26.85 4.31 -21.30
CA GLN A 24 -26.70 5.10 -20.07
C GLN A 24 -26.37 4.22 -18.86
N ALA A 25 -27.05 3.08 -18.73
CA ALA A 25 -26.82 2.13 -17.64
C ALA A 25 -25.40 1.54 -17.70
N GLU A 26 -24.93 1.20 -18.90
CA GLU A 26 -23.57 0.75 -19.15
C GLU A 26 -22.54 1.84 -18.85
N ALA A 27 -22.75 3.07 -19.34
CA ALA A 27 -21.82 4.18 -19.10
C ALA A 27 -21.65 4.51 -17.61
N ILE A 28 -22.77 4.57 -16.86
CA ILE A 28 -22.73 4.80 -15.41
C ILE A 28 -22.03 3.65 -14.69
N THR A 29 -22.33 2.41 -15.07
CA THR A 29 -21.70 1.23 -14.48
C THR A 29 -20.20 1.19 -14.76
N ALA A 30 -19.77 1.56 -15.96
CA ALA A 30 -18.37 1.65 -16.34
C ALA A 30 -17.63 2.71 -15.51
N ALA A 31 -18.22 3.90 -15.33
CA ALA A 31 -17.64 4.95 -14.51
C ALA A 31 -17.48 4.53 -13.03
N ILE A 32 -18.46 3.82 -12.47
CA ILE A 32 -18.40 3.29 -11.10
C ILE A 32 -17.28 2.25 -10.97
N ARG A 33 -17.15 1.35 -11.95
CA ARG A 33 -16.09 0.33 -11.98
C ARG A 33 -14.71 0.98 -12.04
N GLU A 34 -14.52 1.94 -12.93
CA GLU A 34 -13.24 2.63 -13.11
C GLU A 34 -12.81 3.41 -11.86
N SER A 35 -13.74 4.15 -11.23
CA SER A 35 -13.47 4.82 -9.96
C SER A 35 -13.01 3.83 -8.89
N ARG A 36 -13.66 2.67 -8.79
CA ARG A 36 -13.35 1.67 -7.78
C ARG A 36 -12.01 0.98 -8.04
N ASP A 37 -11.71 0.63 -9.29
CA ASP A 37 -10.44 0.01 -9.66
C ASP A 37 -9.27 0.98 -9.39
N SER A 38 -9.47 2.28 -9.65
CA SER A 38 -8.51 3.34 -9.31
C SER A 38 -8.29 3.46 -7.79
N ASP A 39 -9.37 3.50 -7.00
CA ASP A 39 -9.29 3.59 -5.54
C ASP A 39 -8.61 2.36 -4.91
N LEU A 40 -8.95 1.16 -5.38
CA LEU A 40 -8.32 -0.08 -4.92
C LEU A 40 -6.83 -0.10 -5.26
N THR A 41 -6.45 0.30 -6.47
CA THR A 41 -5.04 0.38 -6.89
C THR A 41 -4.27 1.39 -6.04
N ASN A 42 -4.86 2.55 -5.75
CA ASN A 42 -4.26 3.57 -4.89
C ASN A 42 -4.08 3.06 -3.45
N LEU A 43 -5.08 2.35 -2.92
CA LEU A 43 -5.05 1.79 -1.57
C LEU A 43 -3.98 0.69 -1.44
N VAL A 44 -3.88 -0.21 -2.43
CA VAL A 44 -2.83 -1.23 -2.52
C VAL A 44 -1.46 -0.54 -2.52
N THR A 45 -1.26 0.44 -3.40
CA THR A 45 0.00 1.20 -3.49
C THR A 45 0.38 1.88 -2.16
N LYS A 46 -0.59 2.45 -1.43
CA LYS A 46 -0.34 3.06 -0.11
C LYS A 46 0.06 2.03 0.94
N THR A 47 -0.54 0.85 0.90
CA THR A 47 -0.21 -0.25 1.82
C THR A 47 1.19 -0.75 1.56
N ASP A 48 1.51 -1.03 0.29
CA ASP A 48 2.85 -1.47 -0.13
C ASP A 48 3.92 -0.42 0.22
N LEU A 49 3.61 0.87 0.06
CA LEU A 49 4.49 1.97 0.45
C LEU A 49 4.72 2.03 1.97
N ALA A 50 3.68 1.77 2.77
CA ALA A 50 3.81 1.73 4.23
C ALA A 50 4.70 0.56 4.66
N GLU A 51 4.50 -0.63 4.10
CA GLU A 51 5.33 -1.81 4.36
C GLU A 51 6.80 -1.56 3.98
N ALA A 52 7.06 -1.01 2.79
CA ALA A 52 8.42 -0.67 2.36
C ALA A 52 9.09 0.35 3.30
N LYS A 53 8.34 1.37 3.76
CA LYS A 53 8.82 2.34 4.75
C LYS A 53 9.16 1.68 6.09
N PHE A 54 8.31 0.76 6.56
CA PHE A 54 8.57 0.03 7.80
C PHE A 54 9.80 -0.87 7.69
N ASP A 55 9.97 -1.57 6.57
CA ASP A 55 11.14 -2.41 6.34
C ASP A 55 12.43 -1.59 6.32
N ILE A 56 12.44 -0.46 5.61
CA ILE A 56 13.56 0.48 5.62
C ILE A 56 13.86 0.95 7.05
N MET A 57 12.83 1.37 7.80
CA MET A 57 12.99 1.85 9.18
C MET A 57 13.59 0.77 10.09
N LYS A 58 13.10 -0.47 10.00
CA LYS A 58 13.61 -1.62 10.75
C LYS A 58 15.11 -1.80 10.51
N TRP A 59 15.54 -1.81 9.25
CA TRP A 59 16.95 -2.00 8.91
C TRP A 59 17.83 -0.80 9.28
N VAL A 60 17.34 0.42 9.13
CA VAL A 60 18.05 1.65 9.53
C VAL A 60 18.26 1.71 11.05
N ILE A 61 17.22 1.42 11.84
CA ILE A 61 17.34 1.40 13.30
C ILE A 61 18.33 0.29 13.73
N GLY A 62 18.24 -0.88 13.11
CA GLY A 62 19.17 -1.99 13.37
C GLY A 62 20.63 -1.64 13.06
N SER A 63 20.89 -0.97 11.92
CA SER A 63 22.24 -0.60 11.51
C SER A 63 22.85 0.50 12.39
N ILE A 64 22.06 1.49 12.81
CA ILE A 64 22.51 2.55 13.74
C ILE A 64 22.93 1.94 15.09
N GLY A 65 22.13 1.01 15.62
CA GLY A 65 22.46 0.32 16.86
C GLY A 65 23.75 -0.48 16.73
N PHE A 66 23.89 -1.24 15.65
CA PHE A 66 25.11 -2.01 15.36
C PHE A 66 26.34 -1.12 15.21
N GLN A 67 26.26 -0.05 14.42
CA GLN A 67 27.34 0.92 14.23
C GLN A 67 27.78 1.55 15.55
N THR A 68 26.84 1.88 16.44
CA THR A 68 27.14 2.46 17.75
C THR A 68 27.98 1.50 18.60
N ILE A 69 27.61 0.21 18.64
CA ILE A 69 28.37 -0.83 19.37
C ILE A 69 29.77 -0.98 18.79
N VAL A 70 29.90 -1.01 17.46
CA VAL A 70 31.20 -1.10 16.77
C VAL A 70 32.10 0.07 17.11
N ILE A 71 31.58 1.31 17.04
CA ILE A 71 32.35 2.53 17.35
C ILE A 71 32.80 2.53 18.81
N VAL A 72 31.91 2.24 19.75
CA VAL A 72 32.26 2.17 21.19
C VAL A 72 33.32 1.10 21.45
N GLY A 73 33.17 -0.09 20.85
CA GLY A 73 34.16 -1.16 20.96
C GLY A 73 35.53 -0.76 20.43
N ALA A 74 35.58 -0.08 19.28
CA ALA A 74 36.82 0.43 18.70
C ALA A 74 37.52 1.45 19.62
N ILE A 75 36.77 2.38 20.20
CA ILE A 75 37.29 3.38 21.14
C ILE A 75 37.92 2.69 22.37
N VAL A 76 37.23 1.70 22.96
CA VAL A 76 37.74 0.96 24.13
C VAL A 76 39.01 0.18 23.79
N ALA A 77 39.05 -0.49 22.64
CA ALA A 77 40.22 -1.24 22.20
C ALA A 77 41.44 -0.33 21.99
N LEU A 78 41.24 0.84 21.35
CA LEU A 78 42.30 1.83 21.15
C LEU A 78 42.80 2.42 22.47
N SER A 79 41.90 2.72 23.42
CA SER A 79 42.28 3.22 24.74
C SER A 79 43.12 2.21 25.52
N ARG A 80 42.82 0.91 25.41
CA ARG A 80 43.62 -0.16 26.03
C ARG A 80 44.98 -0.38 25.37
N ALA A 81 45.09 -0.17 24.06
CA ALA A 81 46.35 -0.31 23.34
C ALA A 81 47.30 0.89 23.56
N ALA A 82 46.76 2.04 23.97
CA ALA A 82 47.51 3.27 24.25
C ALA A 82 48.03 3.38 25.70
N HIS A 83 47.60 2.48 26.59
CA HIS A 83 48.10 2.34 27.97
C HIS A 83 49.06 1.14 28.07
#